data_AF-A0A970L3G4-F1
#
_entry.id   AF-A0A970L3G4-F1
#
_cell.length_a   1.000
_cell.length_b   1.000
_cell.length_c   1.000
_cell.angle_alpha   90.00
_cell.angle_beta   90.00
_cell.angle_gamma   90.00
#
_symmetry.space_group_name_H-M   'P 1'
#
loop_
_entity.id
_entity.type
_entity.pdbx_description
1 polymer ?
#
loop_
_entity_poly.entity_id
_entity_poly.type
_entity_poly.pdbx_seq_one_letter_code
_entity_poly.pdbx_strand_id
1 'polypeptide(L)' 'MTAGLFAVALTIVLPAVVSALSQAWSTVTAMNAMSRQPEAADTMRGALLLALAFMEALTLFAFVIAFMLLGRVG' A
#
# COMPACT_ATOMS: atom_id res chain seq x y z
N MET A 1 -5.19 26.60 -9.60
CA MET A 1 -5.01 25.50 -10.57
C MET A 1 -3.71 24.70 -10.44
N THR A 2 -2.52 25.15 -10.89
CA THR A 2 -1.31 24.29 -10.98
C THR A 2 -0.81 23.74 -9.65
N ALA A 3 -0.68 24.57 -8.61
CA ALA A 3 -0.27 24.12 -7.27
C ALA A 3 -1.23 23.09 -6.66
N GLY A 4 -2.54 23.22 -6.92
CA GLY A 4 -3.55 22.26 -6.46
C GLY A 4 -3.42 20.90 -7.15
N LEU A 5 -3.15 20.89 -8.46
CA LEU A 5 -2.88 19.65 -9.21
C LEU A 5 -1.62 18.93 -8.69
N PHE A 6 -0.57 19.68 -8.34
CA PHE A 6 0.62 19.10 -7.71
C PHE A 6 0.30 18.48 -6.34
N ALA A 7 -0.51 19.14 -5.52
CA ALA A 7 -0.93 18.59 -4.23
C ALA A 7 -1.74 17.29 -4.39
N VAL A 8 -2.65 17.23 -5.37
CA VAL A 8 -3.41 16.02 -5.71
C VAL A 8 -2.46 14.89 -6.15
N ALA A 9 -1.50 15.19 -7.04
CA ALA A 9 -0.53 14.20 -7.49
C ALA A 9 0.32 13.64 -6.32
N LEU A 10 0.80 14.50 -5.43
CA LEU A 10 1.57 14.07 -4.25
C LEU A 10 0.75 13.20 -3.29
N THR A 11 -0.56 13.47 -3.16
CA THR A 11 -1.48 12.69 -2.32
C THR A 11 -1.61 11.24 -2.82
N ILE A 12 -1.37 10.99 -4.11
CA ILE A 12 -1.38 9.63 -4.69
C ILE A 12 0.03 9.01 -4.65
N VAL A 13 1.04 9.76 -5.09
CA VAL A 13 2.40 9.23 -5.28
C VAL A 13 3.03 8.79 -3.96
N LEU A 14 2.91 9.60 -2.90
CA LEU A 14 3.58 9.28 -1.63
C LEU A 14 3.05 7.98 -1.02
N PRO A 15 1.72 7.77 -0.86
CA PRO A 15 1.20 6.54 -0.28
C PRO A 15 1.45 5.32 -1.18
N ALA A 16 1.33 5.48 -2.51
CA ALA A 16 1.59 4.39 -3.44
C ALA A 16 3.04 3.88 -3.36
N VAL A 17 4.02 4.79 -3.31
CA VAL A 17 5.44 4.41 -3.18
C VAL A 17 5.72 3.75 -1.83
N VAL A 18 5.21 4.32 -0.74
CA VAL A 18 5.40 3.75 0.61
C VAL A 18 4.75 2.37 0.71
N SER A 19 3.53 2.21 0.18
CA SER A 19 2.83 0.92 0.17
C SER A 19 3.61 -0.11 -0.63
N ALA A 20 4.02 0.20 -1.86
CA ALA A 20 4.79 -0.72 -2.70
C ALA A 20 6.08 -1.22 -2.02
N LEU A 21 6.83 -0.31 -1.38
CA LEU A 21 8.05 -0.68 -0.64
C LEU A 21 7.74 -1.57 0.58
N SER A 22 6.71 -1.23 1.35
CA SER A 22 6.32 -2.01 2.54
C SER A 22 5.79 -3.41 2.18
N GLN A 23 5.03 -3.51 1.09
CA GLN A 23 4.49 -4.77 0.56
C GLN A 23 5.61 -5.66 0.01
N ALA A 24 6.55 -5.09 -0.74
CA ALA A 24 7.72 -5.82 -1.24
C ALA A 24 8.55 -6.39 -0.09
N TRP A 25 8.85 -5.57 0.93
CA TRP A 25 9.64 -6.01 2.08
C TRP A 25 8.93 -7.10 2.90
N SER A 26 7.63 -6.91 3.17
CA SER A 26 6.82 -7.89 3.92
C SER A 26 6.72 -9.21 3.16
N THR A 27 6.53 -9.15 1.84
CA THR A 27 6.43 -10.34 0.99
C THR A 27 7.75 -11.09 0.94
N VAL A 28 8.88 -10.42 0.71
CA VAL A 28 10.21 -11.07 0.70
C VAL A 28 10.52 -11.71 2.04
N THR A 29 10.22 -11.03 3.14
CA THR A 29 10.41 -11.56 4.50
C THR A 29 9.57 -12.81 4.72
N ALA A 30 8.29 -12.77 4.34
CA ALA A 30 7.39 -13.92 4.46
C ALA A 30 7.83 -15.10 3.58
N MET A 31 8.29 -14.87 2.34
CA MET A 31 8.80 -15.93 1.48
C MET A 31 10.02 -16.63 2.10
N ASN A 32 10.97 -15.86 2.64
CA ASN A 32 12.14 -16.41 3.33
C ASN A 32 11.78 -17.18 4.61
N ALA A 33 10.74 -16.75 5.33
CA ALA A 33 10.25 -17.46 6.50
C ALA A 33 9.59 -18.79 6.12
N MET A 34 8.70 -18.77 5.10
CA MET A 34 8.01 -19.96 4.60
C MET A 34 8.97 -20.99 4.01
N SER A 35 10.05 -20.55 3.35
CA SER A 35 11.07 -21.48 2.84
C SER A 35 11.85 -22.18 3.96
N ARG A 36 11.93 -21.58 5.15
CA ARG A 36 12.58 -22.17 6.34
C ARG A 36 11.62 -23.04 7.15
N GLN A 37 10.33 -22.72 7.16
CA GLN A 37 9.29 -23.42 7.91
C GLN A 37 8.07 -23.72 7.01
N PRO A 38 8.17 -24.71 6.10
CA PRO A 38 7.10 -25.01 5.14
C PRO A 38 5.81 -25.50 5.83
N GLU A 39 5.93 -26.15 6.99
CA GLU A 39 4.79 -26.63 7.79
C GLU A 39 3.86 -25.50 8.28
N ALA A 40 4.40 -24.28 8.45
CA ALA A 40 3.66 -23.11 8.88
C ALA A 40 3.26 -22.18 7.73
N ALA A 41 3.51 -22.58 6.47
CA ALA A 41 3.37 -21.71 5.31
C ALA A 41 1.95 -21.17 5.12
N ASP A 42 0.93 -21.99 5.37
CA ASP A 42 -0.47 -21.58 5.15
C ASP A 42 -0.89 -20.47 6.14
N THR A 43 -0.55 -20.64 7.43
CA THR A 43 -0.76 -19.64 8.48
C THR A 43 0.00 -18.34 8.18
N MET A 44 1.27 -18.44 7.76
CA MET A 44 2.08 -17.28 7.38
C MET A 44 1.49 -16.55 6.17
N ARG A 45 0.99 -17.28 5.17
CA ARG A 45 0.34 -16.70 3.99
C ARG A 45 -0.93 -15.96 4.34
N GLY A 46 -1.74 -16.51 5.26
CA GLY A 46 -2.92 -15.83 5.80
C GLY A 46 -2.56 -14.51 6.49
N ALA A 47 -1.57 -14.53 7.38
CA ALA A 47 -1.10 -13.31 8.06
C ALA A 47 -0.50 -12.28 7.08
N LEU A 48 0.26 -12.73 6.07
CA LEU A 48 0.79 -11.87 5.02
C LEU A 48 -0.33 -11.20 4.23
N LEU A 49 -1.33 -11.96 3.76
CA LEU A 49 -2.45 -11.39 3.00
C LEU A 49 -3.23 -10.35 3.81
N LEU A 50 -3.45 -10.59 5.10
CA LEU A 50 -4.08 -9.62 5.99
C LEU A 50 -3.24 -8.35 6.13
N ALA A 51 -1.93 -8.48 6.32
CA ALA A 51 -1.02 -7.33 6.39
C ALA A 51 -1.01 -6.52 5.08
N LEU A 52 -0.92 -7.21 3.92
CA LEU A 52 -0.97 -6.58 2.61
C LEU A 52 -2.29 -5.85 2.37
N ALA A 53 -3.42 -6.43 2.79
CA ALA A 53 -4.73 -5.81 2.67
C ALA A 53 -4.84 -4.51 3.50
N PHE A 54 -4.28 -4.49 4.72
CA PHE A 54 -4.24 -3.26 5.52
C PHE A 54 -3.35 -2.18 4.91
N MET A 55 -2.18 -2.55 4.39
CA MET A 55 -1.29 -1.62 3.68
C MET A 55 -1.97 -1.04 2.44
N GLU A 56 -2.67 -1.87 1.68
CA GLU A 56 -3.39 -1.44 0.48
C GLU A 56 -4.59 -0.55 0.82
N ALA A 57 -5.32 -0.84 1.90
CA ALA A 57 -6.46 -0.02 2.34
C ALA A 57 -6.05 1.45 2.59
N LEU A 58 -4.87 1.68 3.18
CA LEU A 58 -4.34 3.04 3.38
C LEU A 58 -4.08 3.75 2.05
N THR A 59 -3.55 3.03 1.06
CA THR A 59 -3.32 3.56 -0.30
C THR A 59 -4.64 3.89 -1.00
N LEU A 60 -5.64 3.02 -0.87
CA LEU A 60 -6.98 3.26 -1.40
C LEU A 60 -7.65 4.46 -0.73
N PHE A 61 -7.48 4.67 0.57
CA PHE A 61 -8.00 5.88 1.23
C PHE A 61 -7.34 7.15 0.72
N ALA A 62 -6.02 7.14 0.52
CA ALA A 62 -5.33 8.27 -0.08
C ALA A 62 -5.81 8.56 -1.51
N PHE A 63 -6.06 7.51 -2.29
CA PHE A 63 -6.63 7.65 -3.63
C PHE A 63 -8.04 8.27 -3.62
N VAL A 64 -8.91 7.85 -2.70
CA VAL A 64 -10.23 8.47 -2.51
C VAL A 64 -10.10 9.95 -2.15
N ILE A 65 -9.20 10.29 -1.21
CA ILE A 65 -8.94 11.69 -0.83
C ILE A 65 -8.43 12.50 -2.01
N ALA A 66 -7.56 11.95 -2.86
CA ALA A 66 -7.07 12.62 -4.05
C ALA A 66 -8.19 12.97 -5.03
N PHE A 67 -9.16 12.08 -5.25
CA PHE A 67 -10.34 12.38 -6.05
C PHE A 67 -11.22 13.47 -5.43
N MET A 68 -11.43 13.44 -4.12
CA MET A 68 -12.18 14.48 -3.41
C MET A 68 -11.50 15.85 -3.51
N LEU A 69 -10.16 15.88 -3.48
CA LEU A 69 -9.38 17.10 -3.66
C LEU A 69 -9.44 17.60 -5.10
N LEU A 70 -9.37 16.72 -6.10
CA LEU A 70 -9.45 17.10 -7.50
C LEU A 70 -10.74 17.89 -7.82
N GLY A 71 -11.88 17.46 -7.26
CA GLY A 71 -13.16 18.18 -7.40
C GLY A 71 -13.22 19.56 -6.71
N ARG A 72 -12.21 19.90 -5.91
CA ARG A 72 -12.10 21.21 -5.21
C ARG A 72 -10.99 22.10 -5.76
N VAL A 73 -10.12 21.57 -6.62
CA VAL A 73 -9.04 22.35 -7.24
C VAL A 73 -9.61 23.14 -8.43
N GLY A 74 -9.82 24.45 -8.21
CA GLY A 74 -10.03 25.47 -9.24
C GLY A 74 -8.72 26.12 -9.69
#